data_AF-A5FA60-F1
#
_entry.id   AF-A5FA60-F1
#
_cell.length_a   1.000
_cell.length_b   1.000
_cell.length_c   1.000
_cell.angle_alpha   90.00
_cell.angle_beta   90.00
_cell.angle_gamma   90.00
#
_symmetry.space_group_name_H-M   'P 1'
#
loop_
_entity.id
_entity.type
_entity.pdbx_description
1 polymer ?
#
loop_
_entity_poly.entity_id
_entity_poly.type
_entity_poly.pdbx_seq_one_letter_code
_entity_poly.pdbx_strand_id
1 'polypeptide(L)'
;MGRFRRRMYEQYGQEFSSDESYNNAYRKVKRLRGFYSHLRVYIFVNIIVIIANLNKELFTEGIHSSGLTDWQTYSTAFFWGIGLAAHGLSVFGRDIFFSSDWEQKKIQKYMEKEAANTNKWE
;
A
#
# COMPACT_ATOMS: atom_id res chain seq x y z
N MET A 1 39.33 -1.01 17.24
CA MET A 1 38.47 -0.22 16.31
C MET A 1 36.96 -0.53 16.37
N GLY A 2 36.44 -1.39 17.27
CA GLY A 2 35.00 -1.72 17.30
C GLY A 2 34.07 -0.72 18.02
N ARG A 3 34.61 0.11 18.92
CA ARG A 3 33.81 1.04 19.77
C ARG A 3 33.36 2.31 19.06
N PHE A 4 33.98 2.66 17.93
CA PHE A 4 33.65 3.87 17.17
C PHE A 4 32.46 3.63 16.25
N ARG A 5 32.43 2.46 15.59
CA ARG A 5 31.29 2.03 14.76
C ARG A 5 29.98 2.01 15.54
N ARG A 6 29.98 1.46 16.77
CA ARG A 6 28.76 1.33 17.59
C ARG A 6 28.15 2.69 17.96
N ARG A 7 28.98 3.67 18.32
CA ARG A 7 28.55 5.03 18.65
C ARG A 7 27.98 5.79 17.46
N MET A 8 28.57 5.63 16.27
CA MET A 8 28.04 6.24 15.04
C MET A 8 26.64 5.70 14.69
N TYR A 9 26.42 4.39 14.83
CA TYR A 9 25.10 3.79 14.60
C TYR A 9 24.06 4.24 15.64
N GLU A 10 24.45 4.33 16.91
CA GLU A 10 23.56 4.79 17.99
C GLU A 10 23.19 6.28 17.83
N GLN A 11 24.14 7.12 17.41
CA GLN A 11 23.94 8.56 17.20
C GLN A 11 23.05 8.85 15.97
N TYR A 12 23.29 8.20 14.83
CA TYR A 12 22.38 8.29 13.66
C TYR A 12 21.00 7.71 13.96
N GLY A 13 20.93 6.61 14.71
CA GLY A 13 19.66 5.99 15.11
C GLY A 13 18.82 6.91 16.00
N GLN A 14 19.45 7.64 16.93
CA GLN A 14 18.76 8.55 17.83
C GLN A 14 18.20 9.80 17.13
N GLU A 15 18.95 10.41 16.19
CA GLU A 15 18.55 11.64 15.51
C GLU A 15 17.30 11.48 14.62
N PHE A 16 17.07 10.26 14.10
CA PHE A 16 15.84 9.91 13.37
C PHE A 16 14.68 9.41 14.27
N SER A 17 14.92 9.11 15.55
CA SER A 17 14.07 8.18 16.30
C SER A 17 12.77 8.75 16.89
N SER A 18 12.66 10.03 17.23
CA SER A 18 11.50 10.46 18.06
C SER A 18 10.34 11.12 17.30
N ASP A 19 10.58 11.88 16.23
CA ASP A 19 9.51 12.62 15.54
C ASP A 19 9.25 12.13 14.11
N GLU A 20 10.31 11.83 13.35
CA GLU A 20 10.18 11.46 11.94
C GLU A 20 9.71 10.01 11.76
N SER A 21 10.14 9.10 12.65
CA SER A 21 9.67 7.71 12.68
C SER A 21 8.15 7.64 12.98
N TYR A 22 7.70 8.42 13.96
CA TYR A 22 6.30 8.53 14.34
C TYR A 22 5.46 9.13 13.21
N ASN A 23 5.94 10.22 12.60
CA ASN A 23 5.23 10.87 11.50
C ASN A 23 5.14 9.95 10.26
N ASN A 24 6.18 9.17 9.97
CA ASN A 24 6.14 8.17 8.90
C ASN A 24 5.16 7.04 9.18
N ALA A 25 5.13 6.52 10.41
CA ALA A 25 4.16 5.53 10.83
C ALA A 25 2.72 6.08 10.73
N TYR A 26 2.49 7.30 11.20
CA TYR A 26 1.20 7.99 11.11
C TYR A 26 0.74 8.19 9.66
N ARG A 27 1.64 8.65 8.78
CA ARG A 27 1.35 8.80 7.33
C ARG A 27 1.04 7.45 6.66
N LYS A 28 1.65 6.35 7.10
CA LYS A 28 1.32 5.00 6.65
C LYS A 28 -0.11 4.62 7.08
N VAL A 29 -0.42 4.72 8.37
CA VAL A 29 -1.76 4.39 8.91
C VAL A 29 -2.86 5.22 8.24
N LYS A 30 -2.63 6.52 8.04
CA LYS A 30 -3.59 7.40 7.35
C LYS A 30 -3.90 6.93 5.92
N ARG A 31 -2.87 6.50 5.17
CA ARG A 31 -3.02 5.97 3.81
C ARG A 31 -3.75 4.62 3.81
N LEU A 32 -3.41 3.71 4.73
CA LEU A 32 -4.11 2.43 4.89
C LEU A 32 -5.60 2.67 5.19
N ARG A 33 -5.92 3.54 6.15
CA ARG A 33 -7.32 3.83 6.53
C ARG A 33 -8.15 4.36 5.35
N GLY A 34 -7.56 5.20 4.49
CA GLY A 34 -8.19 5.67 3.26
C GLY A 34 -8.49 4.54 2.26
N PHE A 35 -7.53 3.64 2.05
CA PHE A 35 -7.71 2.47 1.19
C PHE A 35 -8.80 1.52 1.72
N TYR A 36 -8.77 1.17 3.01
CA TYR A 36 -9.79 0.31 3.62
C TYR A 36 -11.20 0.90 3.57
N SER A 37 -11.34 2.22 3.56
CA SER A 37 -12.64 2.85 3.34
C SER A 37 -13.18 2.56 1.94
N HIS A 38 -12.36 2.76 0.91
CA HIS A 38 -12.75 2.49 -0.48
C HIS A 38 -12.99 0.99 -0.73
N LEU A 39 -12.13 0.12 -0.20
CA LEU A 39 -12.30 -1.33 -0.29
C LEU A 39 -13.60 -1.79 0.36
N ARG A 40 -13.95 -1.28 1.54
CA ARG A 40 -15.21 -1.63 2.22
C ARG A 40 -16.42 -1.24 1.39
N VAL A 41 -16.46 -0.01 0.86
CA VAL A 41 -17.57 0.44 -0.01
C VAL A 41 -17.65 -0.43 -1.26
N TYR A 42 -16.52 -0.73 -1.89
CA TYR A 42 -16.48 -1.62 -3.06
C TYR A 42 -17.07 -3.01 -2.76
N ILE A 43 -16.66 -3.64 -1.66
CA ILE A 43 -17.18 -4.96 -1.26
C ILE A 43 -18.69 -4.88 -0.98
N PHE A 44 -19.15 -3.88 -0.22
CA PHE A 44 -20.57 -3.71 0.10
C PHE A 44 -21.43 -3.54 -1.15
N VAL A 45 -21.03 -2.68 -2.07
CA VAL A 45 -21.77 -2.45 -3.32
C VAL A 45 -21.79 -3.72 -4.17
N ASN A 46 -20.66 -4.41 -4.32
CA ASN A 46 -20.62 -5.67 -5.09
C ASN A 46 -21.50 -6.76 -4.47
N ILE A 47 -21.52 -6.89 -3.14
CA ILE A 47 -22.42 -7.83 -2.44
C ILE A 47 -23.88 -7.48 -2.71
N ILE A 48 -24.26 -6.21 -2.62
CA ILE A 48 -25.64 -5.77 -2.91
C ILE A 48 -26.01 -6.10 -4.37
N VAL A 49 -25.11 -5.85 -5.32
CA VAL A 49 -25.33 -6.18 -6.74
C VAL A 49 -25.53 -7.69 -6.94
N ILE A 50 -24.70 -8.53 -6.30
CA ILE A 50 -24.83 -10.00 -6.38
C ILE A 50 -26.16 -10.46 -5.78
N ILE A 51 -26.52 -9.97 -4.58
CA ILE A 51 -27.77 -10.32 -3.91
C ILE A 51 -28.96 -9.87 -4.76
N ALA A 52 -28.96 -8.63 -5.24
CA ALA A 52 -30.03 -8.12 -6.09
C ALA A 52 -30.19 -8.97 -7.35
N ASN A 53 -29.09 -9.44 -7.94
CA ASN A 53 -29.11 -10.29 -9.12
C ASN A 53 -29.68 -11.69 -8.83
N LEU A 54 -29.22 -12.35 -7.77
CA LEU A 54 -29.74 -13.65 -7.33
C LEU A 54 -31.24 -13.62 -7.00
N ASN A 55 -31.73 -12.50 -6.45
CA ASN A 55 -33.16 -12.32 -6.20
C ASN A 55 -33.93 -12.00 -7.49
N LYS A 56 -33.32 -11.30 -8.46
CA LYS A 56 -33.97 -10.97 -9.73
C LYS A 56 -34.24 -12.21 -10.58
N GLU A 57 -33.35 -13.22 -10.52
CA GLU A 57 -33.57 -14.54 -11.13
C GLU A 57 -34.79 -15.27 -10.55
N LEU A 58 -35.17 -15.00 -9.31
CA LEU A 58 -36.33 -15.62 -8.64
C LEU A 58 -37.65 -14.84 -8.84
N PHE A 59 -37.60 -13.54 -9.15
CA PHE A 59 -38.78 -12.66 -9.13
C PHE A 59 -39.15 -12.02 -10.47
N THR A 60 -38.45 -12.28 -11.58
CA THR A 60 -38.75 -11.59 -12.86
C THR A 60 -38.60 -12.51 -14.07
N GLU A 61 -39.55 -13.43 -14.27
CA GLU A 61 -39.96 -13.80 -15.63
C GLU A 61 -40.65 -12.58 -16.25
N GLY A 62 -39.98 -11.87 -17.18
CA GLY A 62 -40.74 -11.10 -18.18
C GLY A 62 -40.47 -9.61 -18.37
N ILE A 63 -39.33 -9.03 -17.99
CA ILE A 63 -38.96 -7.70 -18.53
C ILE A 63 -37.60 -7.73 -19.19
N HIS A 64 -37.65 -7.75 -20.53
CA HIS A 64 -36.63 -7.39 -21.50
C HIS A 64 -35.24 -8.03 -21.36
N SER A 65 -35.01 -9.05 -22.19
CA SER A 65 -33.83 -9.24 -23.04
C SER A 65 -32.57 -8.40 -22.76
N SER A 66 -31.99 -8.50 -21.56
CA SER A 66 -30.57 -8.27 -21.25
C SER A 66 -30.28 -8.74 -19.81
N GLY A 67 -30.85 -9.90 -19.46
CA GLY A 67 -30.58 -10.56 -18.19
C GLY A 67 -29.13 -11.03 -18.13
N LEU A 68 -28.45 -10.73 -17.01
CA LEU A 68 -27.16 -11.30 -16.59
C LEU A 68 -25.92 -10.96 -17.45
N THR A 69 -26.07 -10.44 -18.67
CA THR A 69 -24.99 -10.12 -19.61
C THR A 69 -24.88 -8.62 -19.96
N ASP A 70 -25.52 -7.74 -19.19
CA ASP A 70 -25.22 -6.31 -19.27
C ASP A 70 -23.81 -6.06 -18.76
N TRP A 71 -22.84 -6.18 -19.69
CA TRP A 71 -21.45 -5.78 -19.53
C TRP A 71 -21.36 -4.38 -18.90
N GLN A 72 -22.37 -3.53 -19.10
CA GLN A 72 -22.47 -2.22 -18.45
C GLN A 72 -22.47 -2.29 -16.91
N THR A 73 -23.17 -3.25 -16.30
CA THR A 73 -23.22 -3.38 -14.84
C THR A 73 -21.90 -3.93 -14.28
N TYR A 74 -21.30 -4.92 -14.95
CA TYR A 74 -20.02 -5.50 -14.54
C TYR A 74 -18.82 -4.64 -14.90
N SER A 75 -18.89 -3.87 -15.98
CA SER A 75 -17.80 -2.98 -16.41
C SER A 75 -17.54 -1.90 -15.38
N THR A 76 -18.57 -1.38 -14.71
CA THR A 76 -18.39 -0.41 -13.63
C THR A 76 -17.61 -1.02 -12.47
N ALA A 77 -17.99 -2.23 -12.02
CA ALA A 77 -17.25 -2.96 -10.98
C ALA A 77 -15.83 -3.34 -11.41
N PHE A 78 -15.61 -3.64 -12.70
CA PHE A 78 -14.31 -3.96 -13.27
C PHE A 78 -13.39 -2.73 -13.32
N PHE A 79 -13.83 -1.60 -13.88
CA PHE A 79 -13.05 -0.37 -13.92
C PHE A 79 -12.79 0.21 -12.52
N TRP A 80 -13.78 0.11 -11.62
CA TRP A 80 -13.57 0.45 -10.20
C TRP A 80 -12.59 -0.52 -9.53
N GLY A 81 -12.62 -1.80 -9.89
CA GLY A 81 -11.65 -2.79 -9.45
C GLY A 81 -10.23 -2.45 -9.88
N ILE A 82 -10.03 -1.97 -11.12
CA ILE A 82 -8.74 -1.48 -11.61
C ILE A 82 -8.28 -0.25 -10.80
N GLY A 83 -9.18 0.71 -10.57
CA GLY A 83 -8.88 1.90 -9.75
C GLY A 83 -8.49 1.52 -8.31
N LEU A 84 -9.19 0.54 -7.73
CA LEU A 84 -8.90 0.01 -6.41
C LEU A 84 -7.57 -0.72 -6.37
N ALA A 85 -7.26 -1.53 -7.39
CA ALA A 85 -5.98 -2.23 -7.51
C ALA A 85 -4.81 -1.23 -7.65
N ALA A 86 -4.97 -0.18 -8.47
CA ALA A 86 -3.98 0.88 -8.60
C ALA A 86 -3.80 1.67 -7.28
N HIS A 87 -4.89 1.95 -6.56
CA HIS A 87 -4.82 2.60 -5.25
C HIS A 87 -4.13 1.70 -4.21
N GLY A 88 -4.42 0.40 -4.24
CA GLY A 88 -3.76 -0.62 -3.42
C GLY A 88 -2.26 -0.69 -3.70
N LEU A 89 -1.85 -0.74 -4.98
CA LEU A 89 -0.45 -0.68 -5.38
C LEU A 89 0.22 0.64 -4.96
N SER A 90 -0.49 1.77 -4.94
CA SER A 90 0.07 3.04 -4.45
C SER A 90 0.29 3.05 -2.92
N VAL A 91 -0.63 2.42 -2.18
CA VAL A 91 -0.58 2.36 -0.71
C VAL A 91 0.41 1.29 -0.22
N PHE A 92 0.36 0.09 -0.79
CA PHE A 92 1.17 -1.06 -0.38
C PHE A 92 2.40 -1.30 -1.25
N GLY A 93 2.48 -0.73 -2.46
CA GLY A 93 3.59 -1.00 -3.37
C GLY A 93 4.94 -0.59 -2.82
N ARG A 94 5.01 0.42 -1.94
CA ARG A 94 6.25 0.68 -1.20
C ARG A 94 6.65 -0.46 -0.28
N ASP A 95 5.71 -1.03 0.46
CA ASP A 95 6.02 -2.15 1.37
C ASP A 95 6.27 -3.46 0.63
N ILE A 96 5.66 -3.68 -0.54
CA ILE A 96 5.83 -4.90 -1.34
C ILE A 96 7.10 -4.85 -2.21
N PHE A 97 7.38 -3.72 -2.88
CA PHE A 97 8.53 -3.59 -3.78
C PHE A 97 9.79 -3.05 -3.09
N PHE A 98 9.65 -2.22 -2.05
CA PHE A 98 10.76 -1.66 -1.28
C PHE A 98 10.71 -2.21 0.16
N SER A 99 10.87 -3.54 0.28
CA SER A 99 11.02 -4.22 1.56
C SER A 99 12.17 -3.61 2.39
N SER A 100 12.08 -3.73 3.72
CA SER A 100 13.09 -3.27 4.68
C SER A 100 14.52 -3.70 4.32
N ASP A 101 14.67 -4.87 3.67
CA ASP A 101 15.97 -5.38 3.22
C ASP A 101 16.64 -4.47 2.18
N TRP A 102 15.87 -3.88 1.26
CA TRP A 102 16.40 -2.94 0.28
C TRP A 102 16.84 -1.64 0.95
N GLU A 103 16.04 -1.11 1.89
CA GLU A 103 16.38 0.10 2.63
C GLU A 103 17.67 -0.11 3.43
N GLN A 104 17.74 -1.23 4.16
CA GLN A 104 18.89 -1.57 5.00
C GLN A 104 20.18 -1.71 4.17
N LYS A 105 20.09 -2.36 3.00
CA LYS A 105 21.24 -2.50 2.08
C LYS A 105 21.68 -1.15 1.49
N LYS A 106 20.76 -0.22 1.28
CA LYS A 106 21.08 1.12 0.79
C LYS A 106 21.78 1.95 1.86
N ILE A 107 21.27 1.94 3.09
CA ILE A 107 21.88 2.59 4.25
C ILE A 107 23.31 2.07 4.45
N GLN A 108 23.50 0.76 4.43
CA GLN A 108 24.83 0.15 4.53
C GLN A 108 25.81 0.68 3.47
N LYS A 109 25.35 0.80 2.21
CA LYS A 109 26.17 1.34 1.11
C LYS A 109 26.55 2.81 1.31
N TYR A 110 25.66 3.63 1.88
CA TYR A 110 25.98 5.02 2.21
C TYR A 110 27.01 5.11 3.34
N MET A 111 26.84 4.31 4.39
CA MET A 111 27.78 4.23 5.52
C MET A 111 29.20 3.81 5.07
N GLU A 112 29.30 2.83 4.18
CA GLU A 112 30.58 2.38 3.61
C GLU A 112 31.25 3.48 2.78
N LYS A 113 30.48 4.25 2.00
CA LYS A 113 31.01 5.37 1.21
C LYS A 113 31.51 6.51 2.08
N GLU A 114 30.78 6.87 3.13
CA GLU A 114 31.23 7.92 4.06
C GLU A 114 32.48 7.48 4.82
N ALA A 115 32.49 6.27 5.37
CA ALA A 115 33.66 5.73 6.05
C ALA A 115 34.90 5.67 5.14
N ALA A 116 34.73 5.31 3.87
CA ALA A 116 35.83 5.32 2.89
C ALA A 116 36.32 6.74 2.56
N ASN A 117 35.44 7.75 2.58
CA ASN A 117 35.82 9.14 2.34
C ASN A 117 36.56 9.74 3.53
N THR A 118 36.13 9.48 4.77
CA THR A 118 36.79 10.00 5.99
C THR A 118 38.24 9.52 6.10
N ASN A 119 38.52 8.26 5.76
CA ASN A 119 39.89 7.70 5.76
C ASN A 119 40.78 8.23 4.62
N LYS A 120 40.23 9.00 3.67
CA LYS A 120 41.00 9.54 2.53
C LYS A 120 41.60 10.93 2.84
N TRP A 121 41.15 11.55 3.92
CA TRP A 121 41.56 12.90 4.35
C TRP A 121 42.34 12.88 5.69
N GLU A 122 42.64 11.70 6.22
CA GLU A 122 43.63 11.43 7.28
C GLU A 122 44.89 10.83 6.66
#